data_AF-A0A968A3Y2-F1
#
_entry.id   AF-A0A968A3Y2-F1
#
_cell.length_a   1.000
_cell.length_b   1.000
_cell.length_c   1.000
_cell.angle_alpha   90.00
_cell.angle_beta   90.00
_cell.angle_gamma   90.00
#
_symmetry.space_group_name_H-M   'P 1'
#
loop_
_entity.id
_entity.type
_entity.pdbx_description
1 polymer ?
#
loop_
_entity_poly.entity_id
_entity_poly.type
_entity_poly.pdbx_seq_one_letter_code
_entity_poly.pdbx_strand_id
1 'polypeptide(L)'
;GYLRRFIHFCLELFAQEKVETIQVSTEINDFTEQIFKILEQFKDKLKTSFNDKERRDIMDSLGQAGSEFRWHYYENGLSGTLSHIAR
;
A
#
# COMPACT_ATOMS: atom_id res chain seq x y z
N GLY A 1 -2.33 16.44 -8.33
CA GLY A 1 -3.06 17.09 -7.22
C GLY A 1 -4.19 16.26 -6.63
N TYR A 2 -4.92 15.48 -7.45
CA TYR A 2 -6.09 14.72 -6.99
C TYR A 2 -5.77 13.60 -6.01
N LEU A 3 -4.73 12.81 -6.25
CA LEU A 3 -4.32 11.74 -5.33
C LEU A 3 -3.98 12.28 -3.93
N ARG A 4 -3.22 13.38 -3.83
CA ARG A 4 -2.93 14.03 -2.54
C ARG A 4 -4.21 14.47 -1.82
N ARG A 5 -5.16 15.07 -2.54
CA ARG A 5 -6.45 15.48 -1.97
C ARG A 5 -7.27 14.28 -1.50
N PHE A 6 -7.27 13.20 -2.27
CA PHE A 6 -7.95 11.97 -1.91
C PHE A 6 -7.34 11.32 -0.66
N ILE A 7 -6.00 11.20 -0.60
CA ILE A 7 -5.31 10.70 0.60
C ILE A 7 -5.63 11.56 1.82
N HIS A 8 -5.60 12.89 1.66
CA HIS A 8 -5.93 13.80 2.75
C HIS A 8 -7.37 13.61 3.25
N PHE A 9 -8.34 13.49 2.35
CA PHE A 9 -9.73 13.16 2.68
C PHE A 9 -9.82 11.82 3.43
N CYS A 10 -9.12 10.78 2.99
CA CYS A 10 -9.10 9.49 3.68
C CYS A 10 -8.51 9.60 5.09
N LEU A 11 -7.43 10.37 5.27
CA LEU A 11 -6.83 10.60 6.59
C LEU A 11 -7.81 11.28 7.55
N GLU A 12 -8.56 12.29 7.08
CA GLU A 12 -9.59 12.95 7.88
C GLU A 12 -10.75 12.00 8.21
N LEU A 13 -11.20 11.23 7.22
CA LEU A 13 -12.27 10.24 7.40
C LEU A 13 -11.89 9.22 8.47
N PHE A 14 -10.71 8.60 8.37
CA PHE A 14 -10.25 7.58 9.31
C PHE A 14 -9.87 8.15 10.68
N ALA A 15 -9.51 9.43 10.78
CA ALA A 15 -9.25 10.08 12.06
C ALA A 15 -10.51 10.14 12.94
N GLN A 16 -11.70 10.31 12.34
CA GLN A 16 -12.98 10.45 13.02
C GLN A 16 -13.58 9.11 13.48
N GLU A 17 -13.19 8.01 12.84
CA GLU A 17 -13.67 6.68 13.17
C GLU A 17 -13.11 6.19 14.52
N LYS A 18 -13.89 5.40 15.25
CA LYS A 18 -13.46 4.74 16.52
C LYS A 18 -13.12 3.26 16.34
N VAL A 19 -13.14 2.78 15.10
CA VAL A 19 -12.86 1.38 14.79
C VAL A 19 -11.38 1.08 15.06
N GLU A 20 -11.12 0.16 15.99
CA GLU A 20 -9.76 -0.25 16.37
C GLU A 20 -9.17 -1.28 15.41
N THR A 21 -10.03 -2.10 14.80
CA THR A 21 -9.62 -3.16 13.87
C THR A 21 -10.56 -3.24 12.67
N ILE A 22 -10.00 -3.37 11.47
CA ILE A 22 -10.75 -3.53 10.22
C ILE A 22 -10.46 -4.91 9.64
N GLN A 23 -11.50 -5.59 9.17
CA GLN A 23 -11.35 -6.84 8.42
C GLN A 23 -11.26 -6.56 6.93
N VAL A 24 -10.23 -7.13 6.30
CA VAL A 24 -10.01 -7.09 4.85
C VAL A 24 -9.63 -8.47 4.34
N SER A 25 -9.76 -8.72 3.04
CA SER A 25 -9.20 -9.93 2.43
C SER A 25 -7.70 -10.01 2.71
N THR A 26 -7.21 -11.22 3.00
CA THR A 26 -5.80 -11.45 3.34
C THR A 26 -4.88 -10.99 2.22
N GLU A 27 -5.26 -11.20 0.96
CA GLU A 27 -4.51 -10.78 -0.22
C GLU A 27 -4.39 -9.25 -0.31
N ILE A 28 -5.42 -8.51 0.15
CA ILE A 28 -5.40 -7.05 0.21
C ILE A 28 -4.52 -6.58 1.35
N ASN A 29 -4.61 -7.22 2.53
CA ASN A 29 -3.73 -6.91 3.65
C ASN A 29 -2.26 -7.06 3.22
N ASP A 30 -1.89 -8.23 2.69
CA ASP A 30 -0.53 -8.55 2.25
C ASP A 30 -0.02 -7.55 1.20
N PHE A 31 -0.85 -7.23 0.20
CA PHE A 31 -0.50 -6.25 -0.82
C PHE A 31 -0.27 -4.85 -0.24
N THR A 32 -1.18 -4.38 0.63
CA THR A 32 -1.03 -3.05 1.26
C THR A 32 0.17 -2.98 2.20
N GLU A 33 0.47 -4.07 2.93
CA GLU A 33 1.65 -4.16 3.78
C GLU A 33 2.94 -4.15 2.94
N GLN A 34 2.98 -4.84 1.80
CA GLN A 34 4.11 -4.81 0.87
C GLN A 34 4.35 -3.40 0.33
N ILE A 35 3.29 -2.71 -0.11
CA ILE A 35 3.37 -1.31 -0.55
C ILE A 35 3.88 -0.41 0.58
N PHE A 36 3.36 -0.56 1.80
CA PHE A 36 3.80 0.22 2.95
C PHE A 36 5.30 0.01 3.25
N LYS A 37 5.76 -1.25 3.27
CA LYS A 37 7.18 -1.59 3.48
C LYS A 37 8.09 -0.93 2.43
N ILE A 38 7.69 -0.96 1.16
CA ILE A 38 8.42 -0.30 0.07
C ILE A 38 8.47 1.22 0.31
N LEU A 39 7.34 1.85 0.61
CA LEU A 39 7.30 3.30 0.85
C LEU A 39 8.17 3.71 2.05
N GLU A 40 8.13 2.94 3.16
CA GLU A 40 8.98 3.19 4.33
C GLU A 40 10.48 3.00 4.00
N GLN A 41 10.85 1.98 3.22
CA GLN A 41 12.24 1.75 2.79
C GLN A 41 12.83 2.97 2.07
N PHE A 42 12.04 3.68 1.26
CA PHE A 42 12.50 4.85 0.50
C PHE A 42 12.19 6.20 1.18
N LYS A 43 11.53 6.21 2.34
CA LYS A 43 11.07 7.42 3.04
C LYS A 43 12.19 8.42 3.35
N ASP A 44 13.38 7.93 3.72
CA ASP A 44 14.50 8.81 4.05
C ASP A 44 14.99 9.64 2.85
N LYS A 45 14.73 9.19 1.61
CA LYS A 45 15.04 9.96 0.40
C LYS A 45 14.21 11.24 0.27
N LEU A 46 13.10 11.34 1.00
CA LEU A 46 12.30 12.59 1.07
C LEU A 46 13.04 13.73 1.77
N LYS A 47 14.04 13.43 2.61
CA LYS A 47 14.88 14.45 3.27
C LYS A 47 15.87 15.10 2.32
N THR A 48 16.15 14.44 1.20
CA THR A 48 17.07 14.91 0.17
C THR A 48 16.36 14.95 -1.19
N SER A 49 16.71 14.06 -2.11
CA SER A 49 16.14 13.95 -3.45
C SER A 49 16.43 12.57 -4.02
N PHE A 50 15.61 12.11 -4.97
CA PHE A 50 15.84 10.87 -5.70
C PHE A 50 16.68 11.10 -6.96
N ASN A 51 17.77 10.34 -7.12
CA ASN A 51 18.44 10.22 -8.40
C ASN A 51 17.69 9.28 -9.36
N ASP A 52 18.10 9.24 -10.62
CA ASP A 52 17.41 8.50 -11.69
C ASP A 52 17.30 7.01 -11.39
N LYS A 53 18.37 6.41 -10.84
CA LYS A 53 18.38 5.01 -10.44
C LYS A 53 17.40 4.76 -9.29
N GLU A 54 17.39 5.61 -8.27
CA GLU A 54 16.50 5.46 -7.12
C GLU A 54 15.03 5.64 -7.49
N ARG A 55 14.73 6.57 -8.41
CA ARG A 55 13.37 6.72 -8.97
C ARG A 55 12.93 5.44 -9.70
N ARG A 56 13.86 4.80 -10.41
CA ARG A 56 13.59 3.52 -11.07
C ARG A 56 13.38 2.40 -10.05
N ASP A 57 14.27 2.28 -9.06
CA ASP A 57 14.24 1.23 -8.04
C ASP A 57 12.92 1.21 -7.26
N ILE A 58 12.42 2.37 -6.80
CA ILE A 58 11.13 2.44 -6.10
C ILE A 58 9.96 2.07 -7.03
N MET A 59 10.00 2.49 -8.30
CA MET A 59 8.93 2.19 -9.26
C MET A 59 8.92 0.71 -9.66
N ASP A 60 10.09 0.09 -9.81
CA ASP A 60 10.19 -1.35 -10.05
C ASP A 60 9.66 -2.14 -8.84
N SER A 61 10.01 -1.72 -7.62
CA SER A 61 9.54 -2.37 -6.39
C SER A 61 8.01 -2.31 -6.26
N LEU A 62 7.42 -1.11 -6.44
CA LEU A 62 5.96 -0.93 -6.40
C LEU A 62 5.26 -1.65 -7.57
N GLY A 63 5.87 -1.62 -8.76
CA GLY A 63 5.34 -2.28 -9.95
C GLY A 63 5.34 -3.80 -9.82
N GLN A 64 6.37 -4.37 -9.20
CA GLN A 64 6.48 -5.80 -8.92
C GLN A 64 5.43 -6.23 -7.90
N ALA A 65 5.31 -5.54 -6.76
CA ALA A 65 4.28 -5.81 -5.76
C ALA A 65 2.87 -5.81 -6.35
N GLY A 66 2.55 -4.79 -7.17
CA GLY A 66 1.26 -4.73 -7.85
C GLY A 66 1.05 -5.83 -8.89
N SER A 67 2.12 -6.31 -9.52
CA SER A 67 2.06 -7.39 -10.51
C SER A 67 1.86 -8.75 -9.84
N GLU A 68 2.57 -9.02 -8.74
CA GLU A 68 2.42 -10.21 -7.91
C GLU A 68 0.98 -10.33 -7.39
N PHE A 69 0.45 -9.26 -6.79
CA PHE A 69 -0.94 -9.23 -6.33
C PHE A 69 -1.94 -9.54 -7.45
N ARG A 70 -1.82 -8.86 -8.60
CA ARG A 70 -2.75 -9.06 -9.73
C ARG A 70 -2.64 -10.46 -10.32
N TRP A 71 -1.44 -10.99 -10.50
CA TRP A 71 -1.24 -12.35 -11.01
C TRP A 71 -1.86 -13.39 -10.08
N HIS A 72 -1.60 -13.28 -8.77
CA HIS A 72 -2.20 -14.16 -7.79
C HIS A 72 -3.74 -14.12 -7.86
N TYR A 73 -4.32 -12.92 -7.93
CA TYR A 73 -5.77 -12.74 -8.07
C TYR A 73 -6.32 -13.29 -9.40
N TYR A 74 -5.63 -13.10 -10.53
CA TYR A 74 -6.09 -13.61 -11.82
C TYR A 74 -6.10 -15.13 -11.88
N GLU A 75 -5.15 -15.78 -11.22
CA GLU A 75 -5.03 -17.24 -11.20
C GLU A 75 -5.97 -17.88 -10.16
N ASN A 76 -6.10 -17.27 -8.99
CA ASN A 76 -6.72 -17.92 -7.82
C ASN A 76 -7.96 -17.20 -7.28
N GLY A 77 -8.23 -15.97 -7.73
CA GLY A 77 -9.22 -15.09 -7.10
C GLY A 77 -8.79 -14.65 -5.69
N LEU A 78 -9.76 -14.22 -4.89
CA LEU A 78 -9.57 -14.04 -3.45
C LEU A 78 -9.95 -15.35 -2.75
N SER A 79 -9.16 -15.76 -1.76
CA SER A 79 -9.41 -16.97 -0.97
C SER A 79 -10.69 -16.91 -0.13
N GLY A 80 -11.21 -15.71 0.14
CA GLY A 80 -12.27 -15.46 1.11
C GLY A 80 -11.78 -15.39 2.57
N THR A 81 -10.48 -15.62 2.80
CA THR A 81 -9.87 -15.49 4.13
C THR A 81 -9.73 -14.03 4.50
N LEU A 82 -10.21 -13.66 5.68
CA LEU A 82 -10.10 -12.30 6.21
C LEU A 82 -8.93 -12.18 7.17
N SER A 83 -8.21 -11.06 7.06
CA SER A 83 -7.15 -10.62 7.96
C SER A 83 -7.60 -9.34 8.67
N HIS A 84 -7.06 -9.13 9.88
CA HIS A 84 -7.35 -7.96 10.70
C HIS A 84 -6.21 -6.95 10.63
N ILE A 85 -6.54 -5.72 10.27
CA ILE A 85 -5.63 -4.58 10.36
C ILE A 85 -5.99 -3.80 11.61
N ALA A 86 -5.05 -3.67 12.52
CA ALA A 86 -5.18 -2.78 13.67
C ALA A 86 -4.84 -1.33 13.26
N ARG A 87 -5.51 -0.38 13.91
CA ARG A 87 -5.22 1.04 13.76
C ARG A 87 -3.85 1.42 14.33
#